data_AF-A0AAX6LIJ2-F1
#
_entry.id   AF-A0AAX6LIJ2-F1
#
_cell.length_a   1.000
_cell.length_b   1.000
_cell.length_c   1.000
_cell.angle_alpha   90.00
_cell.angle_beta   90.00
_cell.angle_gamma   90.00
#
_symmetry.space_group_name_H-M   'P 1'
#
loop_
_entity.id
_entity.type
_entity.pdbx_description
1 polymer ?
#
loop_
_entity_poly.entity_id
_entity_poly.type
_entity_poly.pdbx_seq_one_letter_code
_entity_poly.pdbx_strand_id
1 'polypeptide(L)'
;MSDVYRNKLKTQLREAYGRETYAYTTHLKYMNILVERQKCVKTAQIIISALSSGGIISTIFYNHLAIKLISAIFSTLLLGINLYFKNFDLSDKIKQHRVTSDKLWDIREDYVSLLTDFETLTNEEIISERNELKNRTYTVYCHSPKTNSKSYKQAQQALKYDEEQFFSAEELDRMLPEQLREKK
;
A
#
# COMPACT_ATOMS: atom_id res chain seq x y z
N MET A 1 -5.19 17.19 38.99
CA MET A 1 -3.93 16.50 38.55
C MET A 1 -4.23 15.29 37.66
N SER A 2 -5.34 14.57 37.90
CA SER A 2 -5.89 13.52 37.00
C SER A 2 -6.12 14.03 35.57
N ASP A 3 -6.71 15.21 35.40
CA ASP A 3 -7.10 15.72 34.08
C ASP A 3 -5.88 16.05 33.20
N VAL A 4 -4.79 16.51 33.81
CA VAL A 4 -3.52 16.76 33.10
C VAL A 4 -2.91 15.46 32.62
N TYR A 5 -2.91 14.40 33.43
CA TYR A 5 -2.40 13.09 33.03
C TYR A 5 -3.27 12.45 31.96
N ARG A 6 -4.59 12.52 32.12
CA ARG A 6 -5.56 11.99 31.16
C ARG A 6 -5.46 12.68 29.80
N ASN A 7 -5.28 14.01 29.78
CA ASN A 7 -4.99 14.73 28.54
C ASN A 7 -3.68 14.29 27.88
N LYS A 8 -2.62 13.98 28.65
CA LYS A 8 -1.38 13.42 28.11
C LYS A 8 -1.59 12.04 27.47
N LEU A 9 -2.41 11.18 28.08
CA LEU A 9 -2.79 9.89 27.49
C LEU A 9 -3.53 10.08 26.16
N LYS A 10 -4.50 10.99 26.12
CA LYS A 10 -5.26 11.31 24.90
C LYS A 10 -4.33 11.79 23.78
N THR A 11 -3.40 12.70 24.08
CA THR A 11 -2.40 13.17 23.11
C THR A 11 -1.53 12.03 22.60
N GLN A 12 -1.04 11.15 23.49
CA GLN A 12 -0.23 10.00 23.10
C GLN A 12 -0.97 9.07 22.13
N LEU A 13 -2.26 8.80 22.39
CA LEU A 13 -3.10 7.97 21.51
C LEU A 13 -3.32 8.63 20.15
N ARG A 14 -3.60 9.94 20.11
CA ARG A 14 -3.76 10.69 18.86
C ARG A 14 -2.49 10.68 18.02
N GLU A 15 -1.33 10.84 18.64
CA GLU A 15 -0.04 10.74 17.95
C GLU A 15 0.23 9.33 17.42
N ALA A 16 -0.11 8.28 18.20
CA ALA A 16 0.02 6.90 17.76
C ALA A 16 -0.88 6.60 16.56
N TYR A 17 -2.16 6.95 16.63
CA TYR A 17 -3.10 6.89 15.51
C TYR A 17 -2.55 7.58 14.26
N GLY A 18 -2.00 8.79 14.42
CA GLY A 18 -1.40 9.53 13.31
C GLY A 18 -0.21 8.80 12.68
N ARG A 19 0.70 8.24 13.51
CA ARG A 19 1.83 7.45 13.01
C ARG A 19 1.37 6.20 12.25
N GLU A 20 0.41 5.45 12.79
CA GLU A 20 -0.09 4.25 12.13
C GLU A 20 -0.81 4.59 10.82
N THR A 21 -1.59 5.68 10.79
CA THR A 21 -2.23 6.18 9.56
C THR A 21 -1.20 6.54 8.47
N TYR A 22 -0.11 7.21 8.85
CA TYR A 22 0.99 7.51 7.93
C TYR A 22 1.71 6.26 7.44
N ALA A 23 1.98 5.31 8.34
CA ALA A 23 2.67 4.06 8.00
C ALA A 23 1.82 3.22 7.04
N TYR A 24 0.55 2.98 7.41
CA TYR A 24 -0.45 2.33 6.56
C TYR A 24 -0.49 2.92 5.15
N THR A 25 -0.70 4.24 5.05
CA THR A 25 -0.81 4.92 3.76
C THR A 25 0.50 4.82 2.96
N THR A 26 1.65 4.90 3.63
CA THR A 26 2.95 4.74 2.97
C THR A 26 3.12 3.34 2.37
N HIS A 27 2.68 2.30 3.06
CA HIS A 27 2.68 0.93 2.55
C HIS A 27 1.76 0.78 1.32
N LEU A 28 0.55 1.37 1.35
CA LEU A 28 -0.34 1.42 0.18
C LEU A 28 0.29 2.13 -1.02
N LYS A 29 0.87 3.32 -0.81
CA LYS A 29 1.51 4.06 -1.91
C LYS A 29 2.68 3.28 -2.49
N TYR A 30 3.46 2.62 -1.64
CA TYR A 30 4.56 1.82 -2.16
C TYR A 30 4.07 0.58 -2.92
N MET A 31 3.04 -0.10 -2.41
CA MET A 31 2.38 -1.20 -3.11
C MET A 31 1.94 -0.76 -4.51
N ASN A 32 1.26 0.40 -4.64
CA ASN A 32 0.81 0.92 -5.94
C ASN A 32 1.99 1.20 -6.89
N ILE A 33 3.08 1.80 -6.39
CA ILE A 33 4.30 1.99 -7.20
C ILE A 33 4.84 0.65 -7.71
N LEU A 34 4.86 -0.38 -6.87
CA LEU A 34 5.35 -1.70 -7.25
C LEU A 34 4.42 -2.39 -8.26
N VAL A 35 3.10 -2.25 -8.10
CA VAL A 35 2.08 -2.77 -9.06
C VAL A 35 2.29 -2.14 -10.44
N GLU A 36 2.45 -0.82 -10.52
CA GLU A 36 2.67 -0.14 -11.81
C GLU A 36 3.99 -0.56 -12.47
N ARG A 37 5.06 -0.74 -11.68
CA ARG A 37 6.32 -1.31 -12.19
C ARG A 37 6.12 -2.71 -12.73
N GLN A 38 5.38 -3.55 -12.02
CA GLN A 38 5.11 -4.92 -12.45
C GLN A 38 4.32 -4.95 -13.75
N LYS A 39 3.30 -4.09 -13.85
CA LYS A 39 2.50 -3.92 -15.06
C LYS A 39 3.36 -3.51 -16.24
N CYS A 40 4.25 -2.52 -16.07
CA CYS A 40 5.17 -2.08 -17.12
C CYS A 40 6.06 -3.23 -17.63
N VAL A 41 6.69 -3.98 -16.72
CA VAL A 41 7.54 -5.13 -17.09
C VAL A 41 6.75 -6.21 -17.82
N LYS A 42 5.58 -6.59 -17.30
CA LYS A 42 4.71 -7.59 -17.94
C LYS A 42 4.26 -7.15 -19.33
N THR A 43 3.88 -5.89 -19.50
CA THR A 43 3.51 -5.33 -20.80
C THR A 43 4.68 -5.38 -21.78
N ALA A 44 5.89 -5.02 -21.35
CA ALA A 44 7.09 -5.11 -22.19
C ALA A 44 7.38 -6.57 -22.61
N GLN A 45 7.25 -7.53 -21.68
CA GLN A 45 7.40 -8.96 -22.00
C GLN A 45 6.39 -9.42 -23.04
N ILE A 46 5.12 -9.00 -22.93
CA ILE A 46 4.07 -9.35 -23.91
C ILE A 46 4.42 -8.79 -25.30
N ILE A 47 4.83 -7.53 -25.38
CA ILE A 47 5.19 -6.88 -26.66
C ILE A 47 6.40 -7.58 -27.29
N ILE A 48 7.48 -7.79 -26.52
CA ILE A 48 8.70 -8.47 -27.01
C ILE A 48 8.37 -9.91 -27.43
N SER A 49 7.51 -10.62 -26.70
CA SER A 49 7.06 -11.97 -27.03
C SER A 49 6.27 -12.02 -28.33
N ALA A 50 5.36 -11.07 -28.55
CA ALA A 50 4.60 -10.96 -29.79
C ALA A 50 5.53 -10.67 -30.98
N LEU A 51 6.49 -9.75 -30.82
CA LEU A 51 7.49 -9.43 -31.87
C LEU A 51 8.42 -10.61 -32.18
N SER A 52 8.90 -11.31 -31.14
CA SER A 52 9.71 -12.52 -31.28
C SER A 52 8.94 -13.63 -32.02
N SER A 53 7.72 -13.93 -31.57
CA SER A 53 6.89 -14.99 -32.16
C SER A 53 6.49 -14.68 -33.60
N GLY A 54 6.02 -13.44 -33.86
CA GLY A 54 5.67 -12.99 -35.21
C GLY A 54 6.87 -12.96 -36.15
N GLY A 55 8.04 -12.56 -35.65
CA GLY A 55 9.30 -12.59 -36.38
C GLY A 55 9.70 -14.02 -36.76
N ILE A 56 9.67 -14.97 -35.81
CA ILE A 56 9.97 -16.38 -36.05
C ILE A 56 9.02 -16.97 -37.10
N ILE A 57 7.70 -16.74 -36.96
CA ILE A 57 6.70 -17.21 -37.95
C ILE A 57 7.00 -16.64 -39.34
N SER A 58 7.39 -15.37 -39.42
CA SER A 58 7.73 -14.72 -40.69
C SER A 58 8.93 -15.38 -41.39
N THR A 59 9.87 -15.97 -40.65
CA THR A 59 11.02 -16.67 -41.24
C THR A 59 10.65 -17.92 -42.04
N ILE A 60 9.47 -18.51 -41.79
CA ILE A 60 8.96 -19.69 -42.51
C ILE A 60 8.56 -19.29 -43.94
N PHE A 61 7.92 -18.13 -44.08
CA PHE A 61 7.41 -17.64 -45.37
C PHE A 61 8.44 -16.78 -46.12
N TYR A 62 9.31 -16.08 -45.39
CA TYR A 62 10.28 -15.14 -45.95
C TYR A 62 11.70 -15.49 -45.49
N ASN A 63 12.56 -15.90 -46.43
CA ASN A 63 13.95 -16.30 -46.15
C ASN A 63 14.92 -15.11 -46.11
N HIS A 64 14.60 -14.07 -45.33
CA HIS A 64 15.45 -12.89 -45.21
C HIS A 64 16.31 -12.96 -43.93
N LEU A 65 17.64 -12.91 -44.08
CA LEU A 65 18.58 -13.01 -42.95
C LEU A 65 18.30 -11.98 -41.84
N ALA A 66 17.90 -10.76 -42.21
CA ALA A 66 17.59 -9.72 -41.23
C ALA A 66 16.42 -10.09 -40.31
N ILE A 67 15.37 -10.76 -40.82
CA ILE A 67 14.21 -11.17 -40.00
C ILE A 67 14.66 -12.23 -38.98
N LYS A 68 15.53 -13.16 -39.38
CA LYS A 68 16.10 -14.18 -38.49
C LYS A 68 16.93 -13.54 -37.36
N LEU A 69 17.82 -12.60 -37.70
CA LEU A 69 18.65 -11.91 -36.72
C LEU A 69 17.83 -11.08 -35.74
N ILE A 70 16.86 -10.31 -36.22
CA ILE A 70 15.96 -9.50 -35.38
C ILE A 70 15.17 -10.40 -34.43
N SER A 71 14.60 -11.50 -34.94
CA SER A 71 13.84 -12.45 -34.13
C SER A 71 14.70 -13.11 -33.05
N ALA A 72 15.94 -13.48 -33.38
CA ALA A 72 16.89 -14.04 -32.42
C ALA A 72 17.25 -13.05 -31.31
N ILE A 73 17.46 -11.77 -31.64
CA ILE A 73 17.74 -10.70 -30.66
C ILE A 73 16.55 -10.52 -29.71
N PHE A 74 15.33 -10.37 -30.24
CA PHE A 74 14.14 -10.20 -29.40
C PHE A 74 13.89 -11.40 -28.49
N SER A 75 14.08 -12.62 -29.00
CA SER A 75 13.94 -13.86 -28.21
C SER A 75 14.98 -13.94 -27.09
N THR A 76 16.23 -13.57 -27.39
CA THR A 76 17.32 -13.53 -26.40
C THR A 76 17.06 -12.46 -25.34
N LEU A 77 16.60 -11.27 -25.74
CA LEU A 77 16.22 -10.20 -24.82
C LEU A 77 15.06 -10.64 -23.91
N LEU A 78 14.04 -11.28 -24.47
CA LEU A 78 12.91 -11.81 -23.69
C LEU A 78 13.36 -12.83 -22.66
N LEU A 79 14.25 -13.75 -23.07
CA LEU A 79 14.84 -14.73 -22.17
C LEU A 79 15.62 -14.04 -21.06
N GLY A 80 16.45 -13.05 -21.39
CA GLY A 80 17.19 -12.25 -20.40
C GLY A 80 16.29 -11.56 -19.39
N ILE A 81 15.21 -10.91 -19.84
CA ILE A 81 14.21 -10.27 -18.98
C ILE A 81 13.54 -11.32 -18.09
N ASN A 82 13.10 -12.45 -18.65
CA ASN A 82 12.46 -13.52 -17.89
C ASN A 82 13.39 -14.07 -16.81
N LEU A 83 14.67 -14.30 -17.13
CA LEU A 83 15.65 -14.80 -16.17
C LEU A 83 15.97 -13.78 -15.08
N TYR A 84 16.12 -12.50 -15.42
CA TYR A 84 16.38 -11.44 -14.44
C TYR A 84 15.20 -11.30 -13.45
N PHE A 85 13.97 -11.23 -13.98
CA PHE A 85 12.78 -11.07 -13.14
C PHE A 85 12.29 -12.37 -12.50
N LYS A 86 12.78 -13.54 -12.91
CA LYS A 86 12.48 -14.83 -12.26
C LYS A 86 12.81 -14.81 -10.77
N ASN A 87 13.90 -14.16 -10.39
CA ASN A 87 14.36 -14.08 -9.00
C ASN A 87 13.93 -12.78 -8.29
N PHE A 88 13.39 -11.81 -9.03
CA PHE A 88 12.92 -10.55 -8.46
C PHE A 88 11.41 -10.64 -8.25
N ASP A 89 11.00 -11.22 -7.13
CA ASP A 89 9.57 -11.40 -6.85
C ASP A 89 8.92 -10.09 -6.39
N LEU A 90 8.60 -9.26 -7.38
CA LEU A 90 7.83 -8.05 -7.20
C LEU A 90 6.43 -8.36 -6.67
N SER A 91 5.88 -9.53 -7.01
CA SER A 91 4.57 -9.98 -6.53
C SER A 91 4.59 -10.25 -5.04
N ASP A 92 5.64 -10.94 -4.56
CA ASP A 92 5.83 -11.19 -3.13
C ASP A 92 6.03 -9.88 -2.36
N LYS A 93 6.85 -8.95 -2.86
CA LYS A 93 6.97 -7.61 -2.23
C LYS A 93 5.64 -6.86 -2.18
N ILE A 94 4.87 -6.86 -3.27
CA ILE A 94 3.52 -6.27 -3.30
C ILE A 94 2.64 -6.91 -2.23
N LYS A 95 2.65 -8.24 -2.13
CA LYS A 95 1.88 -8.99 -1.14
C LYS A 95 2.30 -8.65 0.29
N GLN A 96 3.61 -8.58 0.56
CA GLN A 96 4.12 -8.20 1.88
C GLN A 96 3.67 -6.78 2.27
N HIS A 97 3.79 -5.80 1.35
CA HIS A 97 3.31 -4.44 1.63
C HIS A 97 1.80 -4.39 1.84
N ARG A 98 1.01 -5.16 1.08
CA ARG A 98 -0.45 -5.29 1.31
C ARG A 98 -0.75 -5.84 2.70
N VAL A 99 -0.18 -6.99 3.05
CA VAL A 99 -0.40 -7.64 4.35
C VAL A 99 -0.01 -6.72 5.51
N THR A 100 1.11 -6.01 5.40
CA THR A 100 1.47 -5.01 6.42
C THR A 100 0.44 -3.88 6.48
N SER A 101 0.00 -3.38 5.34
CA SER A 101 -1.01 -2.32 5.26
C SER A 101 -2.31 -2.75 5.94
N ASP A 102 -2.85 -3.92 5.60
CA ASP A 102 -4.11 -4.43 6.15
C ASP A 102 -4.03 -4.55 7.69
N LYS A 103 -2.90 -5.02 8.22
CA LYS A 103 -2.67 -5.10 9.68
C LYS A 103 -2.55 -3.73 10.35
N LEU A 104 -1.90 -2.77 9.70
CA LEU A 104 -1.80 -1.41 10.24
C LEU A 104 -3.14 -0.67 10.19
N TRP A 105 -3.97 -0.97 9.17
CA TRP A 105 -5.33 -0.46 9.08
C TRP A 105 -6.19 -0.95 10.25
N ASP A 106 -6.16 -2.25 10.54
CA ASP A 106 -6.86 -2.83 11.69
C ASP A 106 -6.48 -2.14 13.02
N ILE A 107 -5.18 -2.00 13.29
CA ILE A 107 -4.67 -1.28 14.49
C ILE A 107 -5.11 0.19 14.49
N ARG A 108 -5.12 0.85 13.33
CA ARG A 108 -5.58 2.23 13.20
C ARG A 108 -7.05 2.37 13.59
N GLU A 109 -7.91 1.46 13.13
CA GLU A 109 -9.35 1.49 13.48
C GLU A 109 -9.58 1.24 14.97
N ASP A 110 -8.78 0.37 15.60
CA ASP A 110 -8.84 0.17 17.04
C ASP A 110 -8.42 1.44 17.82
N TYR A 111 -7.44 2.19 17.32
CA TYR A 111 -7.13 3.50 17.90
C TYR A 111 -8.29 4.49 17.78
N VAL A 112 -9.05 4.48 16.68
CA VAL A 112 -10.25 5.33 16.53
C VAL A 112 -11.31 4.93 17.55
N SER A 113 -11.55 3.63 17.72
CA SER A 113 -12.49 3.09 18.71
C SER A 113 -12.08 3.50 20.14
N LEU A 114 -10.81 3.28 20.50
CA LEU A 114 -10.27 3.68 21.81
C LEU A 114 -10.35 5.19 22.05
N LEU A 115 -10.13 6.02 21.03
CA LEU A 115 -10.25 7.47 21.13
C LEU A 115 -11.71 7.93 21.28
N THR A 116 -12.65 7.20 20.68
CA THR A 116 -14.10 7.44 20.80
C THR A 116 -14.57 7.13 22.22
N ASP A 117 -14.19 5.97 22.75
CA ASP A 117 -14.58 5.50 24.09
C ASP A 117 -13.73 6.14 25.22
N PHE A 118 -12.80 7.03 24.86
CA PHE A 118 -11.80 7.56 25.79
C PHE A 118 -12.39 8.20 27.04
N GLU A 119 -13.51 8.92 26.92
CA GLU A 119 -14.12 9.59 28.07
C GLU A 119 -14.87 8.64 29.00
N THR A 120 -15.26 7.45 28.53
CA THR A 120 -16.01 6.46 29.32
C THR A 120 -15.11 5.48 30.07
N LEU A 121 -13.86 5.30 29.62
CA LEU A 121 -12.92 4.31 30.18
C LEU A 121 -12.12 4.84 31.38
N THR A 122 -11.75 3.97 32.31
CA THR A 122 -10.78 4.29 33.38
C THR A 122 -9.37 4.48 32.81
N ASN A 123 -8.47 5.11 33.58
CA ASN A 123 -7.09 5.31 33.12
C ASN A 123 -6.37 3.96 32.93
N GLU A 124 -6.67 2.99 33.80
CA GLU A 124 -6.10 1.64 33.79
C GLU A 124 -6.50 0.86 32.52
N GLU A 125 -7.78 0.94 32.12
CA GLU A 125 -8.28 0.35 30.87
C GLU A 125 -7.60 0.98 29.65
N ILE A 126 -7.55 2.32 29.59
CA ILE A 126 -6.86 3.05 28.51
C ILE A 126 -5.39 2.63 28.40
N ILE A 127 -4.71 2.49 29.54
CA ILE A 127 -3.31 2.08 29.61
C ILE A 127 -3.14 0.65 29.07
N SER A 128 -4.05 -0.26 29.41
CA SER A 128 -4.06 -1.64 28.95
C SER A 128 -4.23 -1.72 27.43
N GLU A 129 -5.30 -1.14 26.89
CA GLU A 129 -5.61 -1.14 25.45
C GLU A 129 -4.49 -0.48 24.64
N ARG A 130 -3.95 0.65 25.11
CA ARG A 130 -2.79 1.29 24.47
C ARG A 130 -1.58 0.35 24.40
N ASN A 131 -1.30 -0.37 25.48
CA ASN A 131 -0.13 -1.26 25.53
C ASN A 131 -0.31 -2.48 24.61
N GLU A 132 -1.53 -2.99 24.52
CA GLU A 132 -1.96 -4.02 23.56
C GLU A 132 -1.68 -3.56 22.13
N LEU A 133 -2.22 -2.40 21.75
CA LEU A 133 -2.06 -1.82 20.40
C LEU A 133 -0.58 -1.59 20.08
N LYS A 134 0.19 -1.05 21.03
CA LYS A 134 1.64 -0.85 20.85
C LYS A 134 2.37 -2.17 20.59
N ASN A 135 1.98 -3.24 21.27
CA ASN A 135 2.58 -4.57 21.08
C ASN A 135 2.23 -5.16 19.71
N ARG A 136 0.96 -5.04 19.27
CA ARG A 136 0.54 -5.42 17.92
C ARG A 136 1.29 -4.64 16.85
N THR A 137 1.41 -3.31 16.99
CA THR A 137 2.21 -2.47 16.09
C THR A 137 3.66 -2.95 16.02
N TYR A 138 4.27 -3.26 17.15
CA TYR A 138 5.64 -3.79 17.20
C TYR A 138 5.76 -5.09 16.41
N THR A 139 4.86 -6.05 16.62
CA THR A 139 4.84 -7.32 15.87
C THR A 139 4.70 -7.07 14.36
N VAL A 140 3.85 -6.15 13.93
CA VAL A 140 3.71 -5.80 12.50
C VAL A 140 5.02 -5.24 11.96
N TYR A 141 5.66 -4.31 12.66
CA TYR A 141 6.91 -3.70 12.21
C TYR A 141 8.11 -4.65 12.20
N CYS A 142 8.15 -5.66 13.07
CA CYS A 142 9.18 -6.72 13.02
C CYS A 142 9.18 -7.51 11.72
N HIS A 143 8.00 -7.67 11.08
CA HIS A 143 7.83 -8.44 9.85
C HIS A 143 7.57 -7.56 8.62
N SER A 144 7.59 -6.24 8.78
CA SER A 144 7.27 -5.30 7.73
C SER A 144 8.44 -5.06 6.77
N PRO A 145 8.23 -5.13 5.44
CA PRO A 145 9.23 -4.68 4.48
C PRO A 145 9.45 -3.16 4.58
N LYS A 146 10.68 -2.70 4.31
CA LYS A 146 11.00 -1.27 4.34
C LYS A 146 10.32 -0.54 3.18
N THR A 147 9.72 0.61 3.48
CA THR A 147 9.21 1.57 2.49
C THR A 147 10.32 2.51 2.02
N ASN A 148 10.00 3.47 1.15
CA ASN A 148 10.97 4.46 0.66
C ASN A 148 10.46 5.90 0.75
N SER A 149 11.38 6.85 0.52
CA SER A 149 11.08 8.29 0.58
C SER A 149 10.03 8.72 -0.45
N LYS A 150 9.97 8.09 -1.63
CA LYS A 150 8.98 8.39 -2.66
C LYS A 150 7.57 8.02 -2.18
N SER A 151 7.37 6.82 -1.64
CA SER A 151 6.09 6.39 -1.08
C SER A 151 5.67 7.25 0.10
N TYR A 152 6.61 7.66 0.96
CA TYR A 152 6.30 8.50 2.11
C TYR A 152 5.85 9.91 1.68
N LYS A 153 6.49 10.50 0.68
CA LYS A 153 6.05 11.78 0.09
C LYS A 153 4.66 11.67 -0.52
N GLN A 154 4.36 10.59 -1.24
CA GLN A 154 3.02 10.35 -1.79
C GLN A 154 1.96 10.20 -0.68
N ALA A 155 2.30 9.51 0.42
CA ALA A 155 1.41 9.39 1.58
C ALA A 155 1.19 10.75 2.26
N GLN A 156 2.25 11.56 2.40
CA GLN A 156 2.13 12.90 2.96
C GLN A 156 1.22 13.80 2.12
N GLN A 157 1.32 13.74 0.80
CA GLN A 157 0.42 14.47 -0.11
C GLN A 157 -1.03 14.02 0.10
N ALA A 158 -1.26 12.70 0.00
CA ALA A 158 -2.56 12.07 0.14
C ALA A 158 -3.27 12.43 1.46
N LEU A 159 -2.54 12.40 2.57
CA LEU A 159 -3.10 12.63 3.90
C LEU A 159 -3.30 14.10 4.25
N LYS A 160 -2.46 15.00 3.70
CA LYS A 160 -2.52 16.43 4.07
C LYS A 160 -3.43 17.25 3.16
N TYR A 161 -3.56 16.85 1.90
CA TYR A 161 -4.19 17.69 0.88
C TYR A 161 -5.25 16.97 0.06
N ASP A 162 -5.17 15.65 -0.08
CA ASP A 162 -6.10 14.88 -0.91
C ASP A 162 -7.18 14.16 -0.08
N GLU A 163 -7.18 14.34 1.24
CA GLU A 163 -8.15 13.79 2.20
C GLU A 163 -8.36 12.27 2.11
N GLU A 164 -7.41 11.49 1.59
CA GLU A 164 -7.60 10.07 1.24
C GLU A 164 -8.00 9.13 2.41
N GLN A 165 -7.88 9.59 3.66
CA GLN A 165 -8.21 8.83 4.87
C GLN A 165 -9.26 9.53 5.75
N PHE A 166 -9.86 10.62 5.27
CA PHE A 166 -10.80 11.45 6.01
C PHE A 166 -11.92 11.89 5.08
N PHE A 167 -13.13 11.95 5.59
CA PHE A 167 -14.27 12.41 4.81
C PHE A 167 -14.85 13.66 5.47
N SER A 168 -15.24 14.64 4.65
CA SER A 168 -16.09 15.73 5.13
C SER A 168 -17.48 15.18 5.51
N ALA A 169 -18.20 15.87 6.41
CA ALA A 169 -19.56 15.49 6.76
C ALA A 169 -20.46 15.46 5.51
N GLU A 170 -20.30 16.44 4.62
CA GLU A 170 -21.03 16.48 3.34
C GLU A 170 -20.74 15.27 2.45
N GLU A 171 -19.51 14.79 2.42
CA GLU A 171 -19.13 13.62 1.63
C GLU A 171 -19.72 12.33 2.22
N LEU A 172 -19.65 12.17 3.55
CA LEU A 172 -20.29 11.05 4.25
C LEU A 172 -21.78 10.99 3.97
N ASP A 173 -22.50 12.11 4.11
CA ASP A 173 -23.94 12.17 3.84
C ASP A 173 -24.26 11.77 2.40
N ARG A 174 -23.45 12.16 1.42
CA ARG A 174 -23.66 11.76 0.01
C ARG A 174 -23.49 10.26 -0.20
N MET A 175 -22.58 9.63 0.53
CA MET A 175 -22.34 8.18 0.47
C MET A 175 -23.42 7.38 1.20
N LEU A 176 -24.03 7.97 2.24
CA LEU A 176 -25.06 7.30 3.04
C LEU A 176 -26.42 7.25 2.32
N PRO A 177 -27.21 6.17 2.53
CA PRO A 177 -28.63 6.13 2.18
C PRO A 177 -29.37 7.32 2.80
N GLU A 178 -30.36 7.88 2.10
CA GLU A 178 -31.04 9.13 2.49
C GLU A 178 -31.53 9.15 3.93
N GLN A 179 -32.01 8.02 4.43
CA GLN A 179 -32.53 7.86 5.80
C GLN A 179 -31.46 7.95 6.90
N LEU A 180 -30.16 7.80 6.58
CA LEU A 180 -29.04 7.83 7.54
C LEU A 180 -28.25 9.13 7.49
N ARG A 181 -28.61 10.06 6.61
CA ARG A 181 -27.93 11.36 6.47
C ARG A 181 -28.24 12.25 7.66
N GLU A 182 -27.25 13.01 8.12
CA GLU A 182 -27.48 14.05 9.11
C GLU A 182 -28.23 15.21 8.43
N LYS A 183 -29.46 15.48 8.88
CA LYS A 183 -30.23 16.62 8.38
C LYS A 183 -29.59 17.90 8.89
N LYS A 184 -29.08 18.73 7.98
CA LYS A 184 -28.68 20.11 8.27
C LYS A 184 -29.85 20.95 8.79
#